data_AF-A0A7S1I5Y0-F1
#
_entry.id   AF-A0A7S1I5Y0-F1
#
_cell.length_a   1.000
_cell.length_b   1.000
_cell.length_c   1.000
_cell.angle_alpha   90.00
_cell.angle_beta   90.00
_cell.angle_gamma   90.00
#
_symmetry.space_group_name_H-M   'P 1'
#
loop_
_entity.id
_entity.type
_entity.pdbx_description
1 polymer ?
#
loop_
_entity_poly.entity_id
_entity_poly.type
_entity_poly.pdbx_seq_one_letter_code
_entity_poly.pdbx_strand_id
1 'polypeptide(L)'
;MFPFYLSRVHEVCKAHLLYRFKRLPNARLYARENGYEGAMYPWQTSDTGNEETQIVHYNPISGLWDPDHSCRQRHVGIAIFLNAWRYWTEIQDRDFFIDVLVEMMLSIAMFWQSIAHEEADGHYHISGVMGPDEFHETSDECGSGVTDNAYTNVMVVWLFDRVKDILDSLTDNERHVALQKSGLSPDVLHRMDDIGTRLYVEISDEGILQQFRGYASLKELDMDTYRKRYGNVKRIDRILKAEGLSPDHYKMAKQPDALMLYYLLPISEISNILRRLGHVIDDEVAFLRQNYDYYLARTSHGSTLSYTVMAKIANLCGRPTFEWNWFMEDARSDIFDRQGTTGEGIHCAVMAGTLDILLSNFVGLRQHADGSVVLRPTLPKHWNCVRFRQRIKGKWFEFEVSKKDIKLCLIDGNINSDEPTGPFYVGNNKLLLCPWSSVTVEYTNCASMSAFVDTMLRTKFIRQSVVDMHLADAEPAATPVSILRLALQSLQSAPIGTDERTYLLMDTGKRVAVDLRYEKS
;
A
#
# COMPACT_ATOMS: atom_id res chain seq x y z
N MET A 1 -10.32 -7.23 2.40
CA MET A 1 -10.58 -8.69 2.47
C MET A 1 -9.35 -9.55 2.21
N PHE A 2 -8.71 -9.45 1.03
CA PHE A 2 -7.61 -10.35 0.65
C PHE A 2 -6.46 -10.47 1.69
N PRO A 3 -5.95 -9.37 2.31
CA PRO A 3 -4.90 -9.47 3.32
C PRO A 3 -5.28 -10.32 4.54
N PHE A 4 -6.55 -10.24 4.98
CA PHE A 4 -7.05 -11.01 6.10
C PHE A 4 -6.98 -12.52 5.86
N TYR A 5 -7.41 -12.96 4.67
CA TYR A 5 -7.35 -14.36 4.27
C TYR A 5 -5.92 -14.81 3.99
N LEU A 6 -5.10 -13.98 3.33
CA LEU A 6 -3.71 -14.32 3.01
C LEU A 6 -2.94 -14.72 4.27
N SER A 7 -3.19 -14.02 5.36
CA SER A 7 -2.51 -14.24 6.62
C SER A 7 -3.13 -15.32 7.52
N ARG A 8 -4.16 -16.04 7.06
CA ARG A 8 -4.91 -17.02 7.89
C ARG A 8 -5.23 -18.30 7.15
N VAL A 9 -5.79 -18.17 5.95
CA VAL A 9 -6.30 -19.25 5.09
C VAL A 9 -5.95 -18.90 3.64
N HIS A 10 -4.66 -19.01 3.28
CA HIS A 10 -4.16 -18.62 1.96
C HIS A 10 -4.80 -19.43 0.81
N GLU A 11 -5.34 -20.60 1.12
CA GLU A 11 -6.08 -21.47 0.21
C GLU A 11 -7.34 -20.75 -0.34
N VAL A 12 -7.98 -19.89 0.47
CA VAL A 12 -9.08 -19.01 0.03
C VAL A 12 -8.57 -17.95 -0.95
N CYS A 13 -7.41 -17.37 -0.69
CA CYS A 13 -6.77 -16.42 -1.62
C CYS A 13 -6.44 -17.07 -2.97
N LYS A 14 -5.88 -18.29 -2.93
CA LYS A 14 -5.62 -19.11 -4.13
C LYS A 14 -6.91 -19.35 -4.92
N ALA A 15 -8.00 -19.70 -4.24
CA ALA A 15 -9.30 -19.89 -4.86
C ALA A 15 -9.86 -18.59 -5.50
N HIS A 16 -9.75 -17.44 -4.81
CA HIS A 16 -10.15 -16.14 -5.36
C HIS A 16 -9.35 -15.76 -6.61
N LEU A 17 -8.04 -15.96 -6.61
CA LEU A 17 -7.19 -15.68 -7.78
C LEU A 17 -7.47 -16.66 -8.93
N LEU A 18 -7.69 -17.94 -8.62
CA LEU A 18 -8.08 -18.94 -9.62
C LEU A 18 -9.45 -18.61 -10.24
N TYR A 19 -10.38 -18.08 -9.44
CA TYR A 19 -11.65 -17.56 -9.96
C TYR A 19 -11.40 -16.47 -11.01
N ARG A 20 -10.55 -15.48 -10.73
CA ARG A 20 -10.19 -14.42 -11.69
C ARG A 20 -9.49 -14.97 -12.92
N PHE A 21 -8.55 -15.89 -12.77
CA PHE A 21 -7.85 -16.52 -13.89
C PHE A 21 -8.80 -17.29 -14.82
N LYS A 22 -9.76 -18.05 -14.26
CA LYS A 22 -10.78 -18.75 -15.06
C LYS A 22 -11.66 -17.82 -15.88
N ARG A 23 -11.71 -16.52 -15.56
CA ARG A 23 -12.45 -15.48 -16.29
C ARG A 23 -11.54 -14.59 -17.15
N LEU A 24 -10.23 -14.88 -17.19
CA LEU A 24 -9.28 -14.15 -18.01
C LEU A 24 -9.67 -14.08 -19.50
N PRO A 25 -10.22 -15.15 -20.14
CA PRO A 25 -10.71 -15.06 -21.52
C PRO A 25 -11.79 -13.99 -21.72
N ASN A 26 -12.73 -13.85 -20.77
CA ASN A 26 -13.80 -12.86 -20.85
C ASN A 26 -13.29 -11.45 -20.54
N ALA A 27 -12.34 -11.28 -19.62
CA ALA A 27 -11.65 -10.00 -19.43
C ALA A 27 -10.88 -9.54 -20.69
N ARG A 28 -10.29 -10.49 -21.43
CA ARG A 28 -9.64 -10.21 -22.73
C ARG A 28 -10.65 -9.87 -23.83
N LEU A 29 -11.80 -10.54 -23.84
CA LEU A 29 -12.88 -10.21 -24.77
C LEU A 29 -13.43 -8.81 -24.48
N TYR A 30 -13.70 -8.50 -23.22
CA TYR A 30 -14.21 -7.21 -22.79
C TYR A 30 -13.24 -6.06 -23.11
N ALA A 31 -11.93 -6.27 -22.96
CA ALA A 31 -10.91 -5.32 -23.44
C ALA A 31 -11.06 -5.03 -24.94
N ARG A 32 -11.12 -6.08 -25.78
CA ARG A 32 -11.25 -5.95 -27.24
C ARG A 32 -12.54 -5.26 -27.67
N GLU A 33 -13.66 -5.58 -27.02
CA GLU A 33 -14.96 -4.94 -27.27
C GLU A 33 -14.94 -3.43 -26.96
N ASN A 34 -14.05 -3.00 -26.08
CA ASN A 34 -13.81 -1.60 -25.74
C ASN A 34 -12.62 -0.97 -26.48
N GLY A 35 -12.07 -1.66 -27.49
CA GLY A 35 -10.97 -1.14 -28.31
C GLY A 35 -9.59 -1.21 -27.64
N TYR A 36 -9.42 -2.02 -26.60
CA TYR A 36 -8.17 -2.20 -25.88
C TYR A 36 -7.59 -3.61 -26.06
N GLU A 37 -6.33 -3.78 -25.64
CA GLU A 37 -5.64 -5.07 -25.61
C GLU A 37 -5.55 -5.60 -24.17
N GLY A 38 -4.97 -6.79 -24.00
CA GLY A 38 -4.79 -7.37 -22.67
C GLY A 38 -6.11 -7.78 -22.00
N ALA A 39 -6.16 -7.69 -20.67
CA ALA A 39 -7.30 -8.11 -19.86
C ALA A 39 -7.87 -6.93 -19.06
N MET A 40 -9.05 -6.45 -19.50
CA MET A 40 -9.85 -5.46 -18.79
C MET A 40 -10.87 -6.22 -17.95
N TYR A 41 -10.61 -6.39 -16.65
CA TYR A 41 -11.57 -7.04 -15.76
C TYR A 41 -12.78 -6.13 -15.52
N PRO A 42 -14.02 -6.66 -15.54
CA PRO A 42 -15.22 -5.87 -15.27
C PRO A 42 -15.30 -5.38 -13.82
N TRP A 43 -16.02 -4.28 -13.61
CA TRP A 43 -16.22 -3.71 -12.27
C TRP A 43 -17.04 -4.65 -11.38
N GLN A 44 -18.19 -5.10 -11.90
CA GLN A 44 -19.01 -6.14 -11.28
C GLN A 44 -19.08 -7.33 -12.20
N THR A 45 -18.84 -8.51 -11.64
CA THR A 45 -18.85 -9.75 -12.41
C THR A 45 -19.18 -10.94 -11.51
N SER A 46 -19.76 -11.98 -12.10
CA SER A 46 -20.34 -13.13 -11.41
C SER A 46 -19.74 -14.46 -11.92
N ASP A 47 -20.56 -15.41 -12.35
CA ASP A 47 -20.15 -16.72 -12.80
C ASP A 47 -19.48 -16.69 -14.18
N THR A 48 -19.98 -15.91 -15.13
CA THR A 48 -19.48 -15.86 -16.50
C THR A 48 -18.14 -15.13 -16.61
N GLY A 49 -17.93 -14.03 -15.87
CA GLY A 49 -16.80 -13.13 -16.10
C GLY A 49 -17.12 -11.94 -17.00
N ASN A 50 -18.38 -11.77 -17.40
CA ASN A 50 -18.85 -10.61 -18.15
C ASN A 50 -19.00 -9.38 -17.23
N GLU A 51 -19.15 -8.21 -17.85
CA GLU A 51 -19.56 -6.98 -17.15
C GLU A 51 -21.04 -7.07 -16.79
N GLU A 52 -21.31 -7.11 -15.48
CA GLU A 52 -22.64 -7.21 -14.90
C GLU A 52 -23.00 -5.95 -14.10
N THR A 53 -22.17 -4.89 -14.18
CA THR A 53 -22.49 -3.61 -13.54
C THR A 53 -23.76 -3.03 -14.11
N GLN A 54 -24.66 -2.60 -13.22
CA GLN A 54 -25.87 -1.89 -13.60
C GLN A 54 -25.54 -0.65 -14.44
N ILE A 55 -26.39 -0.34 -15.42
CA ILE A 55 -26.27 0.85 -16.28
C ILE A 55 -27.11 2.04 -15.78
N VAL A 56 -27.92 1.80 -14.74
CA VAL A 56 -28.76 2.81 -14.09
C VAL A 56 -28.75 2.59 -12.59
N HIS A 57 -28.90 3.67 -11.82
CA HIS A 57 -28.96 3.67 -10.37
C HIS A 57 -30.15 4.49 -9.88
N TYR A 58 -30.94 3.92 -8.96
CA TYR A 58 -32.09 4.62 -8.41
C TYR A 58 -31.69 5.68 -7.37
N ASN A 59 -32.17 6.90 -7.57
CA ASN A 59 -32.06 7.99 -6.62
C ASN A 59 -33.38 8.13 -5.83
N PRO A 60 -33.42 7.68 -4.56
CA PRO A 60 -34.63 7.74 -3.73
C PRO A 60 -35.05 9.17 -3.35
N ILE A 61 -34.19 10.18 -3.52
CA ILE A 61 -34.52 11.58 -3.18
C ILE A 61 -35.31 12.22 -4.33
N SER A 62 -34.89 12.02 -5.58
CA SER A 62 -35.59 12.53 -6.76
C SER A 62 -36.70 11.58 -7.25
N GLY A 63 -36.62 10.30 -6.92
CA GLY A 63 -37.51 9.26 -7.46
C GLY A 63 -37.17 8.84 -8.89
N LEU A 64 -35.98 9.19 -9.39
CA LEU A 64 -35.55 8.96 -10.77
C LEU A 64 -34.48 7.86 -10.84
N TRP A 65 -34.38 7.24 -12.02
CA TRP A 65 -33.27 6.36 -12.39
C TRP A 65 -32.23 7.18 -13.16
N ASP A 66 -31.07 7.38 -12.54
CA ASP A 66 -29.94 8.10 -13.13
C ASP A 66 -29.03 7.10 -13.88
N PRO A 67 -28.30 7.49 -14.93
CA PRO A 67 -27.24 6.66 -15.50
C PRO A 67 -26.21 6.23 -14.43
N ASP A 68 -25.70 5.01 -14.56
CA ASP A 68 -24.59 4.49 -13.74
C ASP A 68 -23.37 4.24 -14.63
N HIS A 69 -22.28 4.92 -14.30
CA HIS A 69 -21.02 4.87 -15.05
C HIS A 69 -19.92 4.08 -14.33
N SER A 70 -20.27 3.30 -13.30
CA SER A 70 -19.30 2.55 -12.47
C SER A 70 -18.48 1.52 -13.25
N CYS A 71 -18.94 1.08 -14.43
CA CYS A 71 -18.15 0.22 -15.33
C CYS A 71 -16.83 0.88 -15.79
N ARG A 72 -16.68 2.21 -15.64
CA ARG A 72 -15.43 2.95 -15.89
C ARG A 72 -14.38 2.78 -14.78
N GLN A 73 -14.71 2.13 -13.67
CA GLN A 73 -13.77 1.80 -12.59
C GLN A 73 -12.81 0.67 -12.99
N ARG A 74 -11.95 0.97 -13.97
CA ARG A 74 -10.98 0.04 -14.56
C ARG A 74 -9.87 -0.35 -13.58
N HIS A 75 -9.72 0.38 -12.47
CA HIS A 75 -8.76 0.08 -11.40
C HIS A 75 -8.96 -1.28 -10.72
N VAL A 76 -10.10 -1.95 -10.92
CA VAL A 76 -10.30 -3.34 -10.47
C VAL A 76 -9.20 -4.29 -10.97
N GLY A 77 -8.70 -4.09 -12.19
CA GLY A 77 -7.57 -4.85 -12.74
C GLY A 77 -6.29 -4.66 -11.92
N ILE A 78 -6.00 -3.42 -11.51
CA ILE A 78 -4.87 -3.08 -10.63
C ILE A 78 -5.03 -3.78 -9.28
N ALA A 79 -6.24 -3.78 -8.70
CA ALA A 79 -6.49 -4.45 -7.43
C ALA A 79 -6.28 -5.98 -7.52
N ILE A 80 -6.67 -6.61 -8.64
CA ILE A 80 -6.41 -8.03 -8.90
C ILE A 80 -4.90 -8.28 -9.00
N PHE A 81 -4.18 -7.45 -9.76
CA PHE A 81 -2.72 -7.54 -9.89
C PHE A 81 -2.04 -7.42 -8.53
N LEU A 82 -2.41 -6.42 -7.72
CA LEU A 82 -1.86 -6.20 -6.38
C LEU A 82 -2.09 -7.42 -5.46
N ASN A 83 -3.28 -8.02 -5.51
CA ASN A 83 -3.57 -9.22 -4.73
C ASN A 83 -2.74 -10.43 -5.20
N ALA A 84 -2.58 -10.61 -6.51
CA ALA A 84 -1.73 -11.66 -7.07
C ALA A 84 -0.26 -11.46 -6.69
N TRP A 85 0.25 -10.23 -6.77
CA TRP A 85 1.59 -9.86 -6.33
C TRP A 85 1.79 -10.17 -4.84
N ARG A 86 0.87 -9.72 -3.98
CA ARG A 86 0.91 -10.01 -2.53
C ARG A 86 0.90 -11.50 -2.23
N TYR A 87 0.10 -12.29 -2.95
CA TYR A 87 0.10 -13.74 -2.79
C TYR A 87 1.45 -14.34 -3.14
N TRP A 88 2.02 -13.98 -4.30
CA TRP A 88 3.32 -14.47 -4.74
C TRP A 88 4.42 -14.13 -3.73
N THR A 89 4.51 -12.88 -3.30
CA THR A 89 5.56 -12.43 -2.38
C THR A 89 5.45 -13.04 -0.99
N GLU A 90 4.23 -13.40 -0.55
CA GLU A 90 3.97 -13.95 0.78
C GLU A 90 4.08 -15.49 0.83
N ILE A 91 3.50 -16.17 -0.16
CA ILE A 91 3.33 -17.63 -0.14
C ILE A 91 4.45 -18.33 -0.91
N GLN A 92 5.02 -17.69 -1.94
CA GLN A 92 6.06 -18.26 -2.81
C GLN A 92 5.69 -19.62 -3.44
N ASP A 93 4.40 -19.85 -3.68
CA ASP A 93 3.87 -21.02 -4.42
C ASP A 93 4.23 -20.88 -5.91
N ARG A 94 5.41 -21.44 -6.28
CA ARG A 94 6.01 -21.27 -7.60
C ARG A 94 5.15 -21.86 -8.72
N ASP A 95 4.59 -23.04 -8.52
CA ASP A 95 3.75 -23.70 -9.52
C ASP A 95 2.53 -22.84 -9.83
N PHE A 96 1.82 -22.36 -8.80
CA PHE A 96 0.68 -21.47 -9.00
C PHE A 96 1.08 -20.12 -9.62
N PHE A 97 2.26 -19.60 -9.27
CA PHE A 97 2.77 -18.38 -9.86
C PHE A 97 2.97 -18.53 -11.37
N ILE A 98 3.66 -19.58 -11.81
CA ILE A 98 3.95 -19.84 -13.23
C ILE A 98 2.68 -20.19 -14.02
N ASP A 99 1.85 -21.08 -13.48
CA ASP A 99 0.72 -21.63 -14.23
C ASP A 99 -0.49 -20.68 -14.30
N VAL A 100 -0.61 -19.76 -13.34
CA VAL A 100 -1.82 -18.94 -13.15
C VAL A 100 -1.50 -17.45 -13.06
N LEU A 101 -0.63 -17.05 -12.13
CA LEU A 101 -0.49 -15.64 -11.79
C LEU A 101 0.21 -14.84 -12.88
N VAL A 102 1.30 -15.36 -13.44
CA VAL A 102 2.11 -14.64 -14.44
C VAL A 102 1.27 -14.26 -15.65
N GLU A 103 0.54 -15.21 -16.26
CA GLU A 103 -0.30 -14.91 -17.44
C GLU A 103 -1.37 -13.85 -17.11
N MET A 104 -2.04 -13.97 -15.96
CA MET A 104 -3.07 -13.02 -15.54
C MET A 104 -2.50 -11.62 -15.32
N MET A 105 -1.40 -11.51 -14.57
CA MET A 105 -0.76 -10.24 -14.21
C MET A 105 -0.22 -9.53 -15.44
N LEU A 106 0.46 -10.26 -16.33
CA LEU A 106 0.97 -9.72 -17.59
C LEU A 106 -0.16 -9.28 -18.54
N SER A 107 -1.29 -9.99 -18.56
CA SER A 107 -2.44 -9.58 -19.37
C SER A 107 -3.11 -8.31 -18.83
N ILE A 108 -3.13 -8.12 -17.50
CA ILE A 108 -3.60 -6.86 -16.89
C ILE A 108 -2.64 -5.72 -17.26
N ALA A 109 -1.34 -5.95 -17.24
CA ALA A 109 -0.35 -4.95 -17.67
C ALA A 109 -0.55 -4.56 -19.14
N MET A 110 -0.79 -5.53 -20.01
CA MET A 110 -1.08 -5.30 -21.43
C MET A 110 -2.30 -4.38 -21.63
N PHE A 111 -3.32 -4.50 -20.79
CA PHE A 111 -4.47 -3.58 -20.83
C PHE A 111 -4.05 -2.15 -20.49
N TRP A 112 -3.35 -1.94 -19.38
CA TRP A 112 -2.94 -0.61 -18.94
C TRP A 112 -1.97 0.08 -19.91
N GLN A 113 -1.16 -0.70 -20.61
CA GLN A 113 -0.33 -0.15 -21.68
C GLN A 113 -1.21 0.29 -22.86
N SER A 114 -2.21 -0.50 -23.25
CA SER A 114 -3.04 -0.22 -24.43
C SER A 114 -3.98 0.97 -24.27
N ILE A 115 -4.42 1.27 -23.05
CA ILE A 115 -5.27 2.44 -22.76
C ILE A 115 -4.48 3.75 -22.67
N ALA A 116 -3.19 3.69 -22.30
CA ALA A 116 -2.36 4.88 -22.22
C ALA A 116 -2.07 5.42 -23.62
N HIS A 117 -2.14 6.74 -23.81
CA HIS A 117 -1.81 7.41 -25.07
C HIS A 117 -0.89 8.60 -24.82
N GLU A 118 -0.01 8.91 -25.76
CA GLU A 118 0.88 10.07 -25.66
C GLU A 118 0.18 11.32 -26.22
N GLU A 119 0.27 12.45 -25.52
CA GLU A 119 -0.22 13.75 -25.99
C GLU A 119 0.94 14.67 -26.42
N ALA A 120 0.60 15.81 -27.03
CA ALA A 120 1.58 16.76 -27.58
C ALA A 120 2.46 17.44 -26.52
N ASP A 121 2.10 17.34 -25.24
CA ASP A 121 2.91 17.81 -24.11
C ASP A 121 4.07 16.86 -23.76
N GLY A 122 4.18 15.71 -24.46
CA GLY A 122 5.23 14.73 -24.27
C GLY A 122 4.97 13.79 -23.08
N HIS A 123 3.77 13.82 -22.49
CA HIS A 123 3.35 12.90 -21.44
C HIS A 123 2.42 11.81 -21.99
N TYR A 124 2.36 10.69 -21.27
CA TYR A 124 1.30 9.72 -21.45
C TYR A 124 0.12 10.06 -20.55
N HIS A 125 -1.08 9.83 -21.05
CA HIS A 125 -2.33 10.07 -20.36
C HIS A 125 -3.19 8.82 -20.35
N ILE A 126 -4.03 8.69 -19.32
CA ILE A 126 -5.06 7.65 -19.24
C ILE A 126 -6.40 8.36 -19.09
N SER A 127 -7.26 8.20 -20.09
CA SER A 127 -8.59 8.83 -20.13
C SER A 127 -9.72 7.81 -20.06
N GLY A 128 -10.91 8.30 -19.75
CA GLY A 128 -12.13 7.49 -19.72
C GLY A 128 -12.19 6.49 -18.57
N VAL A 129 -11.61 6.86 -17.43
CA VAL A 129 -11.62 6.07 -16.19
C VAL A 129 -12.52 6.73 -15.15
N MET A 130 -12.85 5.97 -14.11
CA MET A 130 -13.41 6.47 -12.85
C MET A 130 -12.50 5.95 -11.74
N GLY A 131 -12.09 6.84 -10.83
CA GLY A 131 -11.28 6.45 -9.67
C GLY A 131 -12.12 5.79 -8.57
N PRO A 132 -11.52 5.47 -7.41
CA PRO A 132 -12.27 5.06 -6.22
C PRO A 132 -13.37 6.03 -5.79
N ASP A 133 -13.22 7.32 -6.07
CA ASP A 133 -14.29 8.30 -5.85
C ASP A 133 -15.31 8.28 -6.99
N GLU A 134 -16.43 7.60 -6.74
CA GLU A 134 -17.52 7.41 -7.70
C GLU A 134 -18.41 8.64 -7.90
N PHE A 135 -18.11 9.78 -7.26
CA PHE A 135 -18.85 11.03 -7.55
C PHE A 135 -18.38 11.71 -8.83
N HIS A 136 -17.18 11.38 -9.31
CA HIS A 136 -16.62 11.94 -10.53
C HIS A 136 -16.73 10.91 -11.66
N GLU A 137 -17.81 11.02 -12.42
CA GLU A 137 -18.20 10.12 -13.50
C GLU A 137 -17.74 10.63 -14.86
N THR A 138 -17.48 11.95 -14.98
CA THR A 138 -17.01 12.60 -16.20
C THR A 138 -16.18 13.86 -15.90
N SER A 139 -15.25 14.16 -16.81
CA SER A 139 -14.51 15.44 -16.84
C SER A 139 -14.97 16.38 -17.95
N ASP A 140 -15.88 15.93 -18.83
CA ASP A 140 -16.43 16.69 -19.94
C ASP A 140 -17.96 16.57 -20.04
N GLU A 141 -18.56 17.45 -20.84
CA GLU A 141 -20.01 17.41 -21.14
C GLU A 141 -20.42 16.15 -21.93
N CYS A 142 -19.45 15.46 -22.54
CA CYS A 142 -19.67 14.25 -23.33
C CYS A 142 -19.78 12.98 -22.47
N GLY A 143 -19.56 13.08 -21.15
CA GLY A 143 -19.75 11.95 -20.24
C GLY A 143 -18.68 10.87 -20.40
N SER A 144 -17.44 11.21 -20.77
CA SER A 144 -16.45 10.22 -21.23
C SER A 144 -15.66 9.53 -20.10
N GLY A 145 -15.75 10.02 -18.87
CA GLY A 145 -14.91 9.61 -17.73
C GLY A 145 -13.94 10.73 -17.33
N VAL A 146 -13.15 10.50 -16.27
CA VAL A 146 -12.06 11.42 -15.90
C VAL A 146 -10.76 11.03 -16.59
N THR A 147 -9.87 12.01 -16.73
CA THR A 147 -8.53 11.85 -17.28
C THR A 147 -7.47 12.02 -16.21
N ASP A 148 -6.48 11.14 -16.21
CA ASP A 148 -5.32 11.12 -15.32
C ASP A 148 -5.67 11.09 -13.83
N ASN A 149 -6.56 10.17 -13.46
CA ASN A 149 -6.82 9.89 -12.06
C ASN A 149 -5.51 9.48 -11.34
N ALA A 150 -5.09 10.24 -10.33
CA ALA A 150 -3.79 10.04 -9.68
C ALA A 150 -3.63 8.66 -9.05
N TYR A 151 -4.70 8.12 -8.44
CA TYR A 151 -4.69 6.76 -7.93
C TYR A 151 -4.39 5.74 -9.03
N THR A 152 -5.10 5.84 -10.15
CA THR A 152 -4.93 4.96 -11.31
C THR A 152 -3.53 5.09 -11.88
N ASN A 153 -3.07 6.30 -12.21
CA ASN A 153 -1.81 6.51 -12.91
C ASN A 153 -0.61 6.07 -12.05
N VAL A 154 -0.56 6.45 -10.77
CA VAL A 154 0.53 6.01 -9.87
C VAL A 154 0.55 4.49 -9.72
N MET A 155 -0.62 3.84 -9.63
CA MET A 155 -0.69 2.40 -9.52
C MET A 155 -0.37 1.65 -10.83
N VAL A 156 -0.62 2.24 -12.00
CA VAL A 156 -0.16 1.69 -13.30
C VAL A 156 1.35 1.69 -13.38
N VAL A 157 1.96 2.80 -12.97
CA VAL A 157 3.42 2.94 -12.92
C VAL A 157 4.02 1.92 -11.93
N TRP A 158 3.42 1.75 -10.75
CA TRP A 158 3.79 0.69 -9.82
C TRP A 158 3.65 -0.71 -10.43
N LEU A 159 2.57 -0.96 -11.15
CA LEU A 159 2.29 -2.24 -11.79
C LEU A 159 3.34 -2.59 -12.84
N PHE A 160 3.78 -1.62 -13.67
CA PHE A 160 4.83 -1.85 -14.66
C PHE A 160 6.19 -2.14 -14.02
N ASP A 161 6.52 -1.53 -12.88
CA ASP A 161 7.74 -1.93 -12.14
C ASP A 161 7.66 -3.40 -11.70
N ARG A 162 6.48 -3.83 -11.23
CA ARG A 162 6.26 -5.24 -10.84
C ARG A 162 6.31 -6.19 -12.03
N VAL A 163 5.96 -5.76 -13.24
CA VAL A 163 6.14 -6.58 -14.45
C VAL A 163 7.61 -6.90 -14.67
N LYS A 164 8.51 -5.93 -14.47
CA LYS A 164 9.97 -6.18 -14.57
C LYS A 164 10.42 -7.19 -13.52
N ASP A 165 10.01 -6.99 -12.27
CA ASP A 165 10.34 -7.91 -11.17
C ASP A 165 9.82 -9.34 -11.43
N ILE A 166 8.64 -9.47 -12.03
CA ILE A 166 8.10 -10.77 -12.46
C ILE A 166 9.01 -11.39 -13.50
N LEU A 167 9.28 -10.70 -14.61
CA LEU A 167 10.06 -11.23 -15.72
C LEU A 167 11.48 -11.62 -15.27
N ASP A 168 12.11 -10.83 -14.41
CA ASP A 168 13.45 -11.08 -13.87
C ASP A 168 13.51 -12.27 -12.92
N SER A 169 12.36 -12.69 -12.37
CA SER A 169 12.23 -13.92 -11.57
C SER A 169 11.98 -15.19 -12.39
N LEU A 170 11.84 -15.08 -13.72
CA LEU A 170 11.58 -16.21 -14.61
C LEU A 170 12.88 -16.70 -15.26
N THR A 171 12.99 -18.02 -15.44
CA THR A 171 13.96 -18.62 -16.37
C THR A 171 13.64 -18.19 -17.81
N ASP A 172 14.61 -18.30 -18.71
CA ASP A 172 14.42 -17.92 -20.12
C ASP A 172 13.23 -18.64 -20.78
N ASN A 173 13.02 -19.92 -20.47
CA ASN A 173 11.91 -20.70 -21.00
C ASN A 173 10.56 -20.26 -20.42
N GLU A 174 10.49 -20.06 -19.09
CA GLU A 174 9.27 -19.55 -18.45
C GLU A 174 8.91 -18.15 -18.96
N ARG A 175 9.93 -17.27 -19.12
CA ARG A 175 9.79 -15.93 -19.68
C ARG A 175 9.23 -16.00 -21.10
N HIS A 176 9.79 -16.86 -21.96
CA HIS A 176 9.31 -17.02 -23.32
C HIS A 176 7.83 -17.45 -23.38
N VAL A 177 7.45 -18.46 -22.59
CA VAL A 177 6.05 -18.93 -22.52
C VAL A 177 5.13 -17.86 -21.97
N ALA A 178 5.54 -17.14 -20.92
CA ALA A 178 4.77 -16.06 -20.31
C ALA A 178 4.48 -14.91 -21.29
N LEU A 179 5.50 -14.47 -22.04
CA LEU A 179 5.37 -13.43 -23.06
C LEU A 179 4.45 -13.88 -24.20
N GLN A 180 4.58 -15.12 -24.68
CA GLN A 180 3.69 -15.68 -25.70
C GLN A 180 2.22 -15.72 -25.24
N LYS A 181 1.94 -16.21 -24.02
CA LYS A 181 0.57 -16.31 -23.49
C LYS A 181 -0.09 -14.96 -23.25
N SER A 182 0.70 -13.96 -22.87
CA SER A 182 0.19 -12.60 -22.57
C SER A 182 0.13 -11.67 -23.78
N GLY A 183 0.88 -11.98 -24.84
CA GLY A 183 1.00 -11.12 -26.03
C GLY A 183 2.01 -9.98 -25.87
N LEU A 184 2.80 -9.97 -24.78
CA LEU A 184 3.82 -8.95 -24.56
C LEU A 184 5.02 -9.16 -25.49
N SER A 185 5.22 -8.22 -26.41
CA SER A 185 6.43 -8.15 -27.25
C SER A 185 7.51 -7.26 -26.59
N PRO A 186 8.77 -7.34 -27.05
CA PRO A 186 9.82 -6.41 -26.60
C PRO A 186 9.45 -4.93 -26.80
N ASP A 187 8.76 -4.58 -27.89
CA ASP A 187 8.30 -3.21 -28.16
C ASP A 187 7.26 -2.75 -27.14
N VAL A 188 6.34 -3.66 -26.76
CA VAL A 188 5.35 -3.37 -25.71
C VAL A 188 6.02 -3.17 -24.36
N LEU A 189 7.02 -3.98 -24.02
CA LEU A 189 7.79 -3.80 -22.78
C LEU A 189 8.54 -2.47 -22.77
N HIS A 190 9.14 -2.08 -23.89
CA HIS A 190 9.78 -0.76 -24.02
C HIS A 190 8.76 0.38 -23.88
N ARG A 191 7.56 0.23 -24.44
CA ARG A 191 6.47 1.19 -24.28
C ARG A 191 5.99 1.28 -22.82
N MET A 192 5.87 0.16 -22.11
CA MET A 192 5.56 0.16 -20.67
C MET A 192 6.61 0.91 -19.86
N ASP A 193 7.89 0.74 -20.18
CA ASP A 193 9.00 1.46 -19.55
C ASP A 193 8.88 2.97 -19.80
N ASP A 194 8.60 3.36 -21.04
CA ASP A 194 8.41 4.76 -21.43
C ASP A 194 7.21 5.39 -20.71
N ILE A 195 6.04 4.74 -20.74
CA ILE A 195 4.86 5.14 -19.95
C ILE A 195 5.23 5.28 -18.47
N GLY A 196 5.95 4.31 -17.90
CA GLY A 196 6.36 4.31 -16.49
C GLY A 196 7.21 5.52 -16.06
N THR A 197 7.79 6.24 -17.02
CA THR A 197 8.61 7.44 -16.77
C THR A 197 7.93 8.75 -17.14
N ARG A 198 6.90 8.72 -17.99
CA ARG A 198 6.25 9.92 -18.55
C ARG A 198 4.73 9.98 -18.34
N LEU A 199 4.13 9.02 -17.63
CA LEU A 199 2.70 9.06 -17.32
C LEU A 199 2.35 10.28 -16.46
N TYR A 200 1.33 11.02 -16.86
CA TYR A 200 0.95 12.28 -16.25
C TYR A 200 0.37 12.09 -14.86
N VAL A 201 0.86 12.87 -13.90
CA VAL A 201 0.28 13.08 -12.57
C VAL A 201 0.42 14.55 -12.25
N GLU A 202 -0.55 15.16 -11.59
CA GLU A 202 -0.54 16.59 -11.28
C GLU A 202 -0.42 16.82 -9.77
N ILE A 203 0.52 17.67 -9.38
CA ILE A 203 0.61 18.24 -8.04
C ILE A 203 0.51 19.75 -8.20
N SER A 204 -0.46 20.39 -7.54
CA SER A 204 -0.63 21.85 -7.64
C SER A 204 0.51 22.59 -6.95
N ASP A 205 0.60 23.90 -7.20
CA ASP A 205 1.59 24.77 -6.58
C ASP A 205 1.51 24.77 -5.05
N GLU A 206 0.33 24.51 -4.49
CA GLU A 206 0.15 24.36 -3.04
C GLU A 206 0.66 23.00 -2.51
N GLY A 207 1.11 22.07 -3.34
CA GLY A 207 1.56 20.73 -2.91
C GLY A 207 0.43 19.71 -2.75
N ILE A 208 -0.70 19.91 -3.43
CA ILE A 208 -1.83 18.96 -3.42
C ILE A 208 -1.76 18.05 -4.65
N LEU A 209 -1.65 16.74 -4.41
CA LEU A 209 -1.80 15.71 -5.44
C LEU A 209 -3.23 15.78 -5.98
N GLN A 210 -3.41 16.23 -7.21
CA GLN A 210 -4.74 16.38 -7.80
C GLN A 210 -5.37 15.01 -8.05
N GLN A 211 -6.66 14.87 -7.73
CA GLN A 211 -7.35 13.58 -7.85
C GLN A 211 -7.43 13.11 -9.30
N PHE A 212 -7.59 14.05 -10.23
CA PHE A 212 -7.54 13.87 -11.68
C PHE A 212 -7.26 15.22 -12.35
N ARG A 213 -6.90 15.20 -13.63
CA ARG A 213 -6.59 16.42 -14.42
C ARG A 213 -7.78 17.37 -14.40
N GLY A 214 -7.57 18.61 -13.92
CA GLY A 214 -8.61 19.64 -13.84
C GLY A 214 -9.43 19.67 -12.53
N TYR A 215 -9.20 18.74 -11.59
CA TYR A 215 -9.89 18.73 -10.28
C TYR A 215 -9.75 20.06 -9.51
N ALA A 216 -8.59 20.70 -9.58
CA ALA A 216 -8.33 22.00 -8.94
C ALA A 216 -9.29 23.12 -9.40
N SER A 217 -9.86 23.00 -10.60
CA SER A 217 -10.75 24.00 -11.19
C SER A 217 -12.22 23.82 -10.80
N LEU A 218 -12.57 22.71 -10.15
CA LEU A 218 -13.94 22.46 -9.69
C LEU A 218 -14.35 23.42 -8.55
N LYS A 219 -15.65 23.62 -8.38
CA LYS A 219 -16.20 24.52 -7.37
C LYS A 219 -16.05 23.91 -5.98
N GLU A 220 -15.80 24.71 -4.96
CA GLU A 220 -15.97 24.23 -3.59
C GLU A 220 -17.46 24.03 -3.29
N LEU A 221 -17.77 22.97 -2.53
CA LEU A 221 -19.11 22.73 -2.01
C LEU A 221 -19.17 23.14 -0.53
N ASP A 222 -20.15 23.96 -0.15
CA ASP A 222 -20.41 24.30 1.25
C ASP A 222 -21.07 23.12 1.98
N MET A 223 -20.25 22.13 2.35
CA MET A 223 -20.66 20.92 3.04
C MET A 223 -21.39 21.22 4.35
N ASP A 224 -21.07 22.32 5.04
CA ASP A 224 -21.68 22.66 6.33
C ASP A 224 -23.13 23.11 6.17
N THR A 225 -23.43 23.88 5.12
CA THR A 225 -24.81 24.24 4.78
C THR A 225 -25.63 22.99 4.44
N TYR A 226 -25.09 22.07 3.64
CA TYR A 226 -25.78 20.81 3.34
C TYR A 226 -25.98 19.94 4.58
N ARG A 227 -24.98 19.84 5.47
CA ARG A 227 -25.11 19.13 6.76
C ARG A 227 -26.22 19.72 7.63
N LYS A 228 -26.33 21.05 7.71
CA LYS A 228 -27.40 21.72 8.47
C LYS A 228 -28.79 21.45 7.88
N ARG A 229 -28.89 21.43 6.55
CA ARG A 229 -30.18 21.26 5.85
C ARG A 229 -30.67 19.81 5.80
N TYR A 230 -29.78 18.86 5.56
CA TYR A 230 -30.13 17.45 5.32
C TYR A 230 -29.74 16.50 6.46
N GLY A 231 -28.87 16.94 7.38
CA GLY A 231 -28.31 16.10 8.45
C GLY A 231 -27.28 15.10 7.91
N ASN A 232 -27.73 14.09 7.18
CA ASN A 232 -26.88 13.06 6.60
C ASN A 232 -26.49 13.42 5.14
N VAL A 233 -25.21 13.74 4.95
CA VAL A 233 -24.64 14.09 3.64
C VAL A 233 -23.77 12.98 3.03
N LYS A 234 -23.83 11.75 3.55
CA LYS A 234 -23.04 10.62 3.01
C LYS A 234 -23.30 10.41 1.52
N ARG A 235 -24.59 10.46 1.13
CA ARG A 235 -25.05 10.39 -0.26
C ARG A 235 -25.39 11.76 -0.83
N ILE A 236 -24.48 12.71 -0.66
CA ILE A 236 -24.59 14.07 -1.20
C ILE A 236 -24.75 14.08 -2.73
N ASP A 237 -24.27 13.05 -3.44
CA ASP A 237 -24.53 12.82 -4.85
C ASP A 237 -26.02 12.82 -5.19
N ARG A 238 -26.81 12.08 -4.41
CA ARG A 238 -28.26 11.98 -4.60
C ARG A 238 -28.96 13.30 -4.33
N ILE A 239 -28.47 14.04 -3.34
CA ILE A 239 -29.01 15.36 -2.97
C ILE A 239 -28.77 16.35 -4.11
N LEU A 240 -27.53 16.45 -4.59
CA LEU A 240 -27.17 17.37 -5.68
C LEU A 240 -27.97 17.04 -6.95
N LYS A 241 -28.03 15.77 -7.36
CA LYS A 241 -28.80 15.33 -8.53
C LYS A 241 -30.29 15.70 -8.39
N ALA A 242 -30.87 15.55 -7.19
CA ALA A 242 -32.26 15.95 -6.93
C ALA A 242 -32.49 17.48 -6.97
N GLU A 243 -31.44 18.29 -6.74
CA GLU A 243 -31.47 19.75 -6.91
C GLU A 243 -31.10 20.19 -8.34
N GLY A 244 -30.91 19.25 -9.28
CA GLY A 244 -30.53 19.54 -10.67
C GLY A 244 -29.05 19.91 -10.83
N LEU A 245 -28.20 19.53 -9.87
CA LEU A 245 -26.75 19.75 -9.88
C LEU A 245 -26.00 18.42 -10.12
N SER A 246 -24.83 18.50 -10.75
CA SER A 246 -23.92 17.34 -10.84
C SER A 246 -22.82 17.40 -9.77
N PRO A 247 -22.52 16.29 -9.07
CA PRO A 247 -21.33 16.15 -8.23
C PRO A 247 -20.02 16.44 -8.98
N ASP A 248 -19.94 16.13 -10.28
CA ASP A 248 -18.76 16.36 -11.12
C ASP A 248 -18.28 17.82 -11.14
N HIS A 249 -19.15 18.77 -10.80
CA HIS A 249 -18.83 20.20 -10.78
C HIS A 249 -18.16 20.68 -9.50
N TYR A 250 -18.00 19.79 -8.49
CA TYR A 250 -17.59 20.17 -7.15
C TYR A 250 -16.38 19.37 -6.63
N LYS A 251 -15.53 20.02 -5.86
CA LYS A 251 -14.44 19.39 -5.11
C LYS A 251 -15.00 18.61 -3.91
N MET A 252 -15.49 17.41 -4.15
CA MET A 252 -16.06 16.53 -3.13
C MET A 252 -15.81 15.07 -3.47
N ALA A 253 -15.68 14.19 -2.48
CA ALA A 253 -15.43 12.77 -2.74
C ALA A 253 -16.36 11.87 -1.93
N LYS A 254 -16.81 10.76 -2.53
CA LYS A 254 -17.56 9.70 -1.85
C LYS A 254 -16.69 9.02 -0.80
N GLN A 255 -15.43 8.77 -1.17
CA GLN A 255 -14.44 8.02 -0.41
C GLN A 255 -13.02 8.43 -0.85
N PRO A 256 -11.97 8.09 -0.08
CA PRO A 256 -10.59 8.35 -0.46
C PRO A 256 -10.24 7.78 -1.85
N ASP A 257 -9.70 8.66 -2.70
CA ASP A 257 -9.24 8.34 -4.05
C ASP A 257 -7.71 8.48 -4.13
N ALA A 258 -7.17 9.70 -4.27
CA ALA A 258 -5.73 9.93 -4.23
C ALA A 258 -5.08 9.38 -2.94
N LEU A 259 -5.80 9.52 -1.82
CA LEU A 259 -5.41 8.98 -0.53
C LEU A 259 -5.38 7.44 -0.48
N MET A 260 -6.11 6.73 -1.34
CA MET A 260 -6.10 5.27 -1.42
C MET A 260 -4.71 4.71 -1.72
N LEU A 261 -3.85 5.48 -2.40
CA LEU A 261 -2.45 5.12 -2.63
C LEU A 261 -1.74 4.76 -1.32
N TYR A 262 -1.90 5.58 -0.28
CA TYR A 262 -1.26 5.41 1.03
C TYR A 262 -1.87 4.29 1.88
N TYR A 263 -3.05 3.79 1.49
CA TYR A 263 -3.59 2.55 2.05
C TYR A 263 -2.91 1.32 1.44
N LEU A 264 -2.56 1.37 0.15
CA LEU A 264 -2.05 0.22 -0.60
C LEU A 264 -0.54 0.08 -0.59
N LEU A 265 0.18 1.21 -0.65
CA LEU A 265 1.63 1.29 -0.83
C LEU A 265 2.32 2.07 0.30
N PRO A 266 3.59 1.78 0.59
CA PRO A 266 4.41 2.59 1.48
C PRO A 266 4.57 4.04 0.97
N ILE A 267 4.64 5.00 1.90
CA ILE A 267 4.85 6.43 1.61
C ILE A 267 6.08 6.65 0.71
N SER A 268 7.17 5.95 0.99
CA SER A 268 8.42 6.05 0.24
C SER A 268 8.29 5.54 -1.19
N GLU A 269 7.48 4.51 -1.42
CA GLU A 269 7.26 3.95 -2.75
C GLU A 269 6.46 4.92 -3.63
N ILE A 270 5.39 5.51 -3.07
CA ILE A 270 4.60 6.55 -3.73
C ILE A 270 5.50 7.76 -4.05
N SER A 271 6.30 8.22 -3.08
CA SER A 271 7.19 9.37 -3.27
C SER A 271 8.26 9.10 -4.33
N ASN A 272 8.78 7.88 -4.41
CA ASN A 272 9.74 7.50 -5.45
C ASN A 272 9.10 7.50 -6.85
N ILE A 273 7.86 7.02 -6.97
CA ILE A 273 7.10 7.08 -8.22
C ILE A 273 6.87 8.53 -8.63
N LEU A 274 6.36 9.38 -7.72
CA LEU A 274 6.11 10.80 -8.01
C LEU A 274 7.41 11.53 -8.42
N ARG A 275 8.54 11.25 -7.75
CA ARG A 275 9.85 11.80 -8.15
C ARG A 275 10.29 11.34 -9.54
N ARG A 276 10.07 10.07 -9.88
CA ARG A 276 10.37 9.55 -11.22
C ARG A 276 9.53 10.25 -12.29
N LEU A 277 8.28 10.61 -11.98
CA LEU A 277 7.38 11.36 -12.87
C LEU A 277 7.65 12.87 -12.88
N GLY A 278 8.74 13.34 -12.24
CA GLY A 278 9.21 14.72 -12.32
C GLY A 278 8.80 15.62 -11.15
N HIS A 279 8.18 15.10 -10.10
CA HIS A 279 7.76 15.92 -8.96
C HIS A 279 8.81 16.00 -7.85
N VAL A 280 8.89 17.16 -7.20
CA VAL A 280 9.74 17.36 -6.02
C VAL A 280 8.91 17.10 -4.76
N ILE A 281 9.33 16.12 -3.96
CA ILE A 281 8.73 15.78 -2.66
C ILE A 281 9.83 15.79 -1.59
N ASP A 282 9.95 16.90 -0.88
CA ASP A 282 10.99 17.13 0.12
C ASP A 282 10.74 16.34 1.41
N ASP A 283 9.55 16.51 2.00
CA ASP A 283 9.09 15.78 3.19
C ASP A 283 7.82 14.99 2.84
N GLU A 284 8.00 13.68 2.69
CA GLU A 284 6.93 12.75 2.30
C GLU A 284 5.81 12.63 3.35
N VAL A 285 6.11 12.86 4.63
CA VAL A 285 5.12 12.81 5.72
C VAL A 285 4.35 14.12 5.79
N ALA A 286 5.03 15.26 5.60
CA ALA A 286 4.36 16.55 5.50
C ALA A 286 3.44 16.61 4.28
N PHE A 287 3.91 16.12 3.12
CA PHE A 287 3.12 16.00 1.91
C PHE A 287 1.85 15.15 2.12
N LEU A 288 1.98 13.98 2.76
CA LEU A 288 0.84 13.13 3.12
C LEU A 288 -0.14 13.85 4.05
N ARG A 289 0.36 14.53 5.09
CA ARG A 289 -0.50 15.25 6.06
C ARG A 289 -1.31 16.35 5.38
N GLN A 290 -0.68 17.09 4.47
CA GLN A 290 -1.32 18.17 3.75
C GLN A 290 -2.44 17.64 2.83
N ASN A 291 -2.15 16.58 2.07
CA ASN A 291 -3.15 15.91 1.25
C ASN A 291 -4.27 15.28 2.09
N TYR A 292 -3.93 14.70 3.24
CA TYR A 292 -4.92 14.16 4.17
C TYR A 292 -5.91 15.23 4.63
N ASP A 293 -5.42 16.40 5.09
CA ASP A 293 -6.28 17.49 5.56
C ASP A 293 -7.12 18.07 4.41
N TYR A 294 -6.54 18.19 3.21
CA TYR A 294 -7.23 18.68 2.01
C TYR A 294 -8.41 17.80 1.62
N TYR A 295 -8.20 16.48 1.52
CA TYR A 295 -9.24 15.53 1.12
C TYR A 295 -10.21 15.20 2.27
N LEU A 296 -9.76 15.24 3.53
CA LEU A 296 -10.64 15.07 4.68
C LEU A 296 -11.77 16.12 4.71
N ALA A 297 -11.46 17.37 4.38
CA ALA A 297 -12.46 18.44 4.33
C ALA A 297 -13.53 18.22 3.24
N ARG A 298 -13.23 17.42 2.22
CA ARG A 298 -14.02 17.25 0.99
C ARG A 298 -14.70 15.88 0.87
N THR A 299 -14.38 14.94 1.77
CA THR A 299 -14.93 13.58 1.70
C THR A 299 -16.25 13.49 2.46
N SER A 300 -17.31 12.99 1.81
CA SER A 300 -18.63 12.80 2.42
C SER A 300 -18.73 11.51 3.25
N HIS A 301 -17.80 10.57 3.03
CA HIS A 301 -17.82 9.22 3.59
C HIS A 301 -19.08 8.43 3.22
N GLY A 302 -19.49 8.58 1.95
CA GLY A 302 -20.62 7.89 1.31
C GLY A 302 -20.45 6.39 1.13
N SER A 303 -19.25 5.88 1.37
CA SER A 303 -18.90 4.47 1.39
C SER A 303 -18.31 4.10 2.75
N THR A 304 -18.65 2.92 3.24
CA THR A 304 -18.07 2.39 4.49
C THR A 304 -16.56 2.19 4.41
N LEU A 305 -16.04 1.83 3.23
CA LEU A 305 -14.60 1.69 2.97
C LEU A 305 -13.82 2.99 3.22
N SER A 306 -14.51 4.14 3.20
CA SER A 306 -13.92 5.43 3.46
C SER A 306 -13.25 5.49 4.83
N TYR A 307 -13.90 4.98 5.88
CA TYR A 307 -13.36 5.06 7.23
C TYR A 307 -12.14 4.16 7.42
N THR A 308 -12.11 2.99 6.78
CA THR A 308 -10.94 2.09 6.79
C THR A 308 -9.70 2.81 6.25
N VAL A 309 -9.81 3.42 5.07
CA VAL A 309 -8.68 4.13 4.45
C VAL A 309 -8.30 5.36 5.30
N MET A 310 -9.28 6.13 5.77
CA MET A 310 -9.02 7.30 6.62
C MET A 310 -8.35 6.92 7.96
N ALA A 311 -8.69 5.78 8.56
CA ALA A 311 -8.07 5.28 9.78
C ALA A 311 -6.59 4.92 9.53
N LYS A 312 -6.30 4.25 8.42
CA LYS A 312 -4.92 3.93 8.00
C LYS A 312 -4.08 5.18 7.88
N ILE A 313 -4.59 6.18 7.17
CA ILE A 313 -3.83 7.40 6.89
C ILE A 313 -3.73 8.29 8.13
N ALA A 314 -4.76 8.32 8.98
CA ALA A 314 -4.69 9.02 10.26
C ALA A 314 -3.52 8.51 11.13
N ASN A 315 -3.27 7.19 11.15
CA ASN A 315 -2.09 6.61 11.79
C ASN A 315 -0.78 7.09 11.14
N LEU A 316 -0.70 7.03 9.81
CA LEU A 316 0.45 7.51 9.03
C LEU A 316 0.70 9.02 9.15
N CYS A 317 -0.32 9.80 9.54
CA CYS A 317 -0.23 11.23 9.82
C CYS A 317 0.06 11.53 11.30
N GLY A 318 -0.09 10.56 12.20
CA GLY A 318 0.11 10.73 13.64
C GLY A 318 -1.08 11.43 14.30
N ARG A 319 -2.29 11.09 13.87
CA ARG A 319 -3.57 11.66 14.33
C ARG A 319 -4.40 10.59 15.09
N PRO A 320 -4.00 10.21 16.31
CA PRO A 320 -4.59 9.07 17.03
C PRO A 320 -6.08 9.24 17.35
N THR A 321 -6.54 10.48 17.56
CA THR A 321 -7.96 10.76 17.78
C THR A 321 -8.81 10.46 16.53
N PHE A 322 -8.34 10.90 15.36
CA PHE A 322 -9.02 10.63 14.09
C PHE A 322 -8.99 9.13 13.77
N GLU A 323 -7.82 8.51 13.90
CA GLU A 323 -7.65 7.06 13.74
C GLU A 323 -8.66 6.27 14.57
N TRP A 324 -8.76 6.56 15.87
CA TRP A 324 -9.71 5.89 16.76
C TRP A 324 -11.16 6.10 16.33
N ASN A 325 -11.53 7.33 15.97
CA ASN A 325 -12.90 7.64 15.56
C ASN A 325 -13.28 6.89 14.27
N TRP A 326 -12.40 6.88 13.27
CA TRP A 326 -12.62 6.15 12.02
C TRP A 326 -12.68 4.65 12.23
N PHE A 327 -11.78 4.08 13.03
CA PHE A 327 -11.83 2.67 13.41
C PHE A 327 -13.16 2.30 14.09
N MET A 328 -13.69 3.18 14.95
CA MET A 328 -14.97 2.94 15.61
C MET A 328 -16.17 3.08 14.68
N GLU A 329 -16.11 3.92 13.64
CA GLU A 329 -17.15 3.95 12.59
C GLU A 329 -17.19 2.64 11.82
N ASP A 330 -16.02 2.09 11.44
CA ASP A 330 -15.89 0.78 10.81
C ASP A 330 -16.44 -0.35 11.70
N ALA A 331 -15.95 -0.44 12.95
CA ALA A 331 -16.33 -1.49 13.89
C ALA A 331 -17.83 -1.49 14.23
N ARG A 332 -18.50 -0.35 14.09
CA ARG A 332 -19.93 -0.16 14.39
C ARG A 332 -20.81 -0.26 13.15
N SER A 333 -20.24 -0.35 11.95
CA SER A 333 -20.96 -0.18 10.68
C SER A 333 -22.19 -1.09 10.58
N ASP A 334 -21.99 -2.41 10.58
CA ASP A 334 -23.10 -3.37 10.44
C ASP A 334 -23.91 -3.53 11.73
N ILE A 335 -23.25 -3.51 12.90
CA ILE A 335 -23.89 -3.73 14.22
C ILE A 335 -24.98 -2.69 14.50
N PHE A 336 -24.75 -1.45 14.07
CA PHE A 336 -25.68 -0.33 14.29
C PHE A 336 -26.31 0.19 12.99
N ASP A 337 -26.20 -0.57 11.90
CA ASP A 337 -26.72 -0.21 10.57
C ASP A 337 -26.42 1.25 10.17
N ARG A 338 -25.14 1.65 10.27
CA ARG A 338 -24.71 3.04 10.08
C ARG A 338 -24.91 3.57 8.65
N GLN A 339 -25.16 2.69 7.68
CA GLN A 339 -25.46 3.05 6.30
C GLN A 339 -26.95 2.89 5.94
N GLY A 340 -27.73 2.19 6.76
CA GLY A 340 -29.14 1.88 6.46
C GLY A 340 -29.31 0.75 5.44
N THR A 341 -28.26 -0.03 5.18
CA THR A 341 -28.22 -1.09 4.15
C THR A 341 -27.82 -2.45 4.71
N THR A 342 -27.62 -2.59 6.03
CA THR A 342 -27.28 -3.91 6.62
C THR A 342 -28.37 -4.97 6.35
N GLY A 343 -29.63 -4.55 6.23
CA GLY A 343 -30.73 -5.45 5.86
C GLY A 343 -30.62 -6.03 4.44
N GLU A 344 -29.85 -5.40 3.55
CA GLU A 344 -29.57 -5.88 2.19
C GLU A 344 -28.37 -6.86 2.18
N GLY A 345 -27.50 -6.78 3.17
CA GLY A 345 -26.34 -7.65 3.34
C GLY A 345 -25.27 -7.04 4.26
N ILE A 346 -24.44 -7.90 4.85
CA ILE A 346 -23.30 -7.46 5.67
C ILE A 346 -22.18 -6.90 4.80
N HIS A 347 -21.45 -5.90 5.30
CA HIS A 347 -20.38 -5.26 4.56
C HIS A 347 -19.03 -5.98 4.78
N CYS A 348 -18.84 -7.14 4.15
CA CYS A 348 -17.65 -8.00 4.32
C CYS A 348 -16.31 -7.27 4.15
N ALA A 349 -16.24 -6.29 3.24
CA ALA A 349 -15.03 -5.53 3.02
C ALA A 349 -14.62 -4.69 4.24
N VAL A 350 -15.60 -4.08 4.90
CA VAL A 350 -15.43 -3.30 6.14
C VAL A 350 -15.04 -4.21 7.27
N MET A 351 -15.73 -5.35 7.44
CA MET A 351 -15.41 -6.31 8.49
C MET A 351 -13.94 -6.75 8.44
N ALA A 352 -13.44 -7.07 7.24
CA ALA A 352 -12.04 -7.40 7.06
C ALA A 352 -11.12 -6.16 7.22
N GLY A 353 -11.56 -4.99 6.77
CA GLY A 353 -10.85 -3.71 6.93
C GLY A 353 -10.65 -3.34 8.40
N THR A 354 -11.67 -3.49 9.25
CA THR A 354 -11.59 -3.26 10.70
C THR A 354 -10.48 -4.09 11.34
N LEU A 355 -10.36 -5.36 10.97
CA LEU A 355 -9.29 -6.24 11.47
C LEU A 355 -7.92 -5.85 10.92
N ASP A 356 -7.84 -5.43 9.66
CA ASP A 356 -6.61 -4.91 9.05
C ASP A 356 -6.12 -3.65 9.75
N ILE A 357 -7.01 -2.70 10.09
CA ILE A 357 -6.67 -1.50 10.87
C ILE A 357 -6.22 -1.87 12.28
N LEU A 358 -6.91 -2.80 12.94
CA LEU A 358 -6.52 -3.28 14.26
C LEU A 358 -5.07 -3.78 14.29
N LEU A 359 -4.71 -4.62 13.32
CA LEU A 359 -3.39 -5.25 13.25
C LEU A 359 -2.32 -4.29 12.72
N SER A 360 -2.62 -3.57 11.64
CA SER A 360 -1.60 -2.78 10.94
C SER A 360 -1.34 -1.42 11.59
N ASN A 361 -2.31 -0.86 12.32
CA ASN A 361 -2.17 0.42 12.99
C ASN A 361 -1.92 0.29 14.50
N PHE A 362 -2.86 -0.32 15.24
CA PHE A 362 -2.76 -0.36 16.71
C PHE A 362 -1.76 -1.39 17.21
N VAL A 363 -1.72 -2.58 16.62
CA VAL A 363 -0.60 -3.51 16.86
C VAL A 363 0.67 -3.05 16.12
N GLY A 364 0.49 -2.30 15.03
CA GLY A 364 1.59 -1.78 14.23
C GLY A 364 2.36 -2.88 13.51
N LEU A 365 1.70 -4.00 13.16
CA LEU A 365 2.28 -5.10 12.42
C LEU A 365 2.50 -4.69 10.96
N ARG A 366 3.76 -4.66 10.53
CA ARG A 366 4.17 -4.34 9.16
C ARG A 366 5.12 -5.42 8.66
N GLN A 367 4.93 -5.81 7.41
CA GLN A 367 5.82 -6.76 6.74
C GLN A 367 6.49 -6.06 5.57
N HIS A 368 7.80 -6.25 5.45
CA HIS A 368 8.62 -5.64 4.41
C HIS A 368 8.98 -6.66 3.33
N ALA A 369 9.36 -6.16 2.15
CA ALA A 369 9.71 -6.98 1.00
C ALA A 369 10.93 -7.90 1.24
N ASP A 370 11.87 -7.48 2.10
CA ASP A 370 12.99 -8.32 2.53
C ASP A 370 12.57 -9.46 3.48
N GLY A 371 11.27 -9.53 3.83
CA GLY A 371 10.71 -10.53 4.72
C GLY A 371 10.77 -10.18 6.19
N SER A 372 11.30 -9.01 6.55
CA SER A 372 11.30 -8.56 7.94
C SER A 372 9.89 -8.16 8.39
N VAL A 373 9.62 -8.40 9.66
CA VAL A 373 8.34 -8.05 10.30
C VAL A 373 8.61 -7.04 11.39
N VAL A 374 7.99 -5.88 11.31
CA VAL A 374 8.11 -4.80 12.30
C VAL A 374 6.82 -4.72 13.10
N LEU A 375 6.95 -4.60 14.42
CA LEU A 375 5.85 -4.34 15.34
C LEU A 375 6.07 -2.98 16.01
N ARG A 376 5.06 -2.10 15.89
CA ARG A 376 5.06 -0.77 16.52
C ARG A 376 3.72 -0.52 17.21
N PRO A 377 3.47 -1.14 18.38
CA PRO A 377 2.18 -1.02 19.03
C PRO A 377 1.88 0.43 19.42
N THR A 378 0.64 0.83 19.22
CA THR A 378 0.07 2.12 19.62
C THR A 378 -1.32 1.88 20.23
N LEU A 379 -1.39 0.93 21.18
CA LEU A 379 -2.65 0.46 21.75
C LEU A 379 -3.44 1.62 22.41
N PRO A 380 -4.77 1.71 22.19
CA PRO A 380 -5.62 2.64 22.92
C PRO A 380 -5.49 2.50 24.44
N LYS A 381 -5.61 3.61 25.18
CA LYS A 381 -5.45 3.63 26.65
C LYS A 381 -6.33 2.62 27.39
N HIS A 382 -7.46 2.23 26.83
CA HIS A 382 -8.41 1.30 27.45
C HIS A 382 -8.18 -0.17 27.03
N TRP A 383 -7.24 -0.46 26.11
CA TRP A 383 -6.88 -1.83 25.75
C TRP A 383 -5.73 -2.32 26.62
N ASN A 384 -5.91 -3.45 27.30
CA ASN A 384 -4.85 -4.05 28.12
C ASN A 384 -3.92 -4.94 27.29
N CYS A 385 -4.50 -5.70 26.37
CA CYS A 385 -3.81 -6.71 25.59
C CYS A 385 -4.58 -7.02 24.31
N VAL A 386 -3.88 -7.32 23.23
CA VAL A 386 -4.41 -7.92 22.00
C VAL A 386 -3.72 -9.26 21.79
N ARG A 387 -4.48 -10.34 21.63
CA ARG A 387 -3.95 -11.66 21.30
C ARG A 387 -4.51 -12.13 19.97
N PHE A 388 -3.65 -12.62 19.10
CA PHE A 388 -4.06 -13.14 17.79
C PHE A 388 -3.06 -14.15 17.24
N ARG A 389 -3.51 -14.91 16.23
CA ARG A 389 -2.66 -15.80 15.44
C ARG A 389 -2.69 -15.37 13.99
N GLN A 390 -1.54 -15.47 13.35
CA GLN A 390 -1.37 -15.10 11.94
C GLN A 390 -0.25 -15.93 11.30
N ARG A 391 -0.44 -16.31 10.04
CA ARG A 391 0.61 -16.87 9.19
C ARG A 391 1.48 -15.76 8.63
N ILE A 392 2.79 -15.95 8.68
CA ILE A 392 3.81 -15.12 8.03
C ILE A 392 4.75 -16.07 7.31
N LYS A 393 4.90 -15.89 5.99
CA LYS A 393 5.66 -16.80 5.11
C LYS A 393 5.30 -18.27 5.32
N GLY A 394 4.00 -18.55 5.40
CA GLY A 394 3.45 -19.90 5.59
C GLY A 394 3.50 -20.45 7.02
N LYS A 395 4.24 -19.85 7.95
CA LYS A 395 4.36 -20.33 9.33
C LYS A 395 3.41 -19.57 10.26
N TRP A 396 2.72 -20.28 11.15
CA TRP A 396 1.89 -19.67 12.19
C TRP A 396 2.70 -19.07 13.34
N PHE A 397 2.31 -17.86 13.71
CA PHE A 397 2.77 -17.16 14.89
C PHE A 397 1.59 -16.83 15.79
N GLU A 398 1.80 -16.93 17.10
CA GLU A 398 0.93 -16.37 18.12
C GLU A 398 1.57 -15.09 18.67
N PHE A 399 0.76 -14.04 18.71
CA PHE A 399 1.14 -12.72 19.19
C PHE A 399 0.29 -12.40 20.43
N GLU A 400 0.97 -11.93 21.47
CA GLU A 400 0.35 -11.29 22.63
C GLU A 400 1.01 -9.92 22.81
N VAL A 401 0.23 -8.88 22.56
CA VAL A 401 0.70 -7.49 22.54
C VAL A 401 0.02 -6.76 23.68
N SER A 402 0.77 -6.48 24.75
CA SER A 402 0.31 -5.67 25.89
C SER A 402 0.83 -4.24 25.76
N LYS A 403 0.55 -3.37 26.75
CA LYS A 403 1.11 -2.00 26.79
C LYS A 403 2.60 -1.93 27.11
N LYS A 404 3.18 -3.01 27.63
CA LYS A 404 4.55 -3.04 28.15
C LYS A 404 5.46 -3.99 27.38
N ASP A 405 4.88 -5.07 26.89
CA ASP A 405 5.62 -6.16 26.27
C ASP A 405 4.90 -6.73 25.06
N ILE A 406 5.68 -7.36 24.19
CA ILE A 406 5.19 -8.20 23.12
C ILE A 406 5.75 -9.59 23.34
N LYS A 407 4.86 -10.57 23.43
CA LYS A 407 5.21 -11.99 23.39
C LYS A 407 4.92 -12.54 21.99
N LEU A 408 5.94 -13.16 21.41
CA LEU A 408 5.89 -13.82 20.10
C LEU A 408 6.18 -15.30 20.30
N CYS A 409 5.35 -16.16 19.71
CA CYS A 409 5.56 -17.60 19.71
C CYS A 409 5.43 -18.14 18.28
N LEU A 410 6.44 -18.86 17.80
CA LEU A 410 6.36 -19.62 16.55
C LEU A 410 5.66 -20.95 16.85
N ILE A 411 4.38 -21.06 16.50
CA ILE A 411 3.55 -22.23 16.81
C ILE A 411 3.58 -23.30 15.72
N ASP A 412 4.22 -22.99 14.59
CA ASP A 412 4.33 -23.87 13.42
C ASP A 412 5.79 -23.83 12.94
N GLY A 413 6.57 -24.78 13.46
CA GLY A 413 7.77 -25.22 12.76
C GLY A 413 7.40 -26.47 12.00
N ASN A 414 7.80 -26.55 10.74
CA ASN A 414 7.94 -27.85 10.10
C ASN A 414 8.74 -28.74 11.08
N ILE A 415 8.19 -29.89 11.49
CA ILE A 415 8.74 -30.73 12.58
C ILE A 415 10.23 -31.10 12.31
N ASN A 416 10.66 -30.96 11.06
CA ASN A 416 12.00 -31.29 10.57
C ASN A 416 12.94 -30.09 10.32
N SER A 417 12.59 -28.84 10.70
CA SER A 417 13.51 -27.71 10.53
C SER A 417 13.71 -26.94 11.84
N ASP A 418 14.89 -27.07 12.45
CA ASP A 418 15.35 -26.24 13.59
C ASP A 418 15.74 -24.80 13.16
N GLU A 419 15.47 -24.42 11.91
CA GLU A 419 15.87 -23.12 11.38
C GLU A 419 15.09 -21.95 12.02
N PRO A 420 15.80 -20.97 12.62
CA PRO A 420 15.17 -19.78 13.17
C PRO A 420 14.43 -18.99 12.08
N THR A 421 13.21 -18.53 12.39
CA THR A 421 12.41 -17.69 11.50
C THR A 421 12.44 -16.22 11.95
N GLY A 422 12.57 -15.31 10.99
CA GLY A 422 12.62 -13.87 11.19
C GLY A 422 13.36 -13.18 10.04
N PRO A 423 13.87 -11.95 10.23
CA PRO A 423 13.90 -11.21 11.49
C PRO A 423 12.56 -10.53 11.84
N PHE A 424 12.21 -10.58 13.12
CA PHE A 424 11.19 -9.73 13.73
C PHE A 424 11.86 -8.53 14.40
N TYR A 425 11.28 -7.35 14.25
CA TYR A 425 11.77 -6.11 14.81
C TYR A 425 10.73 -5.53 15.77
N VAL A 426 11.08 -5.47 17.05
CA VAL A 426 10.28 -4.83 18.11
C VAL A 426 11.10 -3.66 18.65
N GLY A 427 10.76 -2.44 18.24
CA GLY A 427 11.63 -1.28 18.45
C GLY A 427 13.00 -1.49 17.78
N ASN A 428 14.08 -1.46 18.56
CA ASN A 428 15.45 -1.72 18.08
C ASN A 428 15.86 -3.21 18.21
N ASN A 429 15.01 -4.06 18.79
CA ASN A 429 15.35 -5.46 19.01
C ASN A 429 15.09 -6.28 17.75
N LYS A 430 16.14 -6.91 17.22
CA LYS A 430 16.05 -7.93 16.17
C LYS A 430 15.91 -9.31 16.81
N LEU A 431 14.84 -10.02 16.47
CA LEU A 431 14.52 -11.33 17.02
C LEU A 431 14.50 -12.39 15.91
N LEU A 432 15.05 -13.55 16.22
CA LEU A 432 14.91 -14.78 15.46
C LEU A 432 14.23 -15.79 16.37
N LEU A 433 13.17 -16.44 15.88
CA LEU A 433 12.36 -17.38 16.65
C LEU A 433 12.64 -18.80 16.17
N CYS A 434 13.13 -19.65 17.07
CA CYS A 434 13.15 -21.09 16.82
C CYS A 434 11.73 -21.66 16.89
N PRO A 435 11.45 -22.78 16.21
CA PRO A 435 10.18 -23.50 16.37
C PRO A 435 9.81 -23.72 17.83
N TRP A 436 8.53 -23.53 18.18
CA TRP A 436 7.99 -23.72 19.53
C TRP A 436 8.61 -22.83 20.62
N SER A 437 9.51 -21.91 20.24
CA SER A 437 10.08 -20.93 21.17
C SER A 437 9.13 -19.75 21.33
N SER A 438 9.16 -19.18 22.53
CA SER A 438 8.50 -17.91 22.82
C SER A 438 9.52 -16.90 23.30
N VAL A 439 9.43 -15.68 22.79
CA VAL A 439 10.24 -14.55 23.24
C VAL A 439 9.30 -13.45 23.70
N THR A 440 9.60 -12.86 24.86
CA THR A 440 8.93 -11.66 25.36
C THR A 440 9.90 -10.50 25.31
N VAL A 441 9.48 -9.40 24.69
CA VAL A 441 10.27 -8.17 24.57
C VAL A 441 9.50 -7.03 25.20
N GLU A 442 10.08 -6.41 26.21
CA GLU A 442 9.59 -5.13 26.73
C GLU A 442 9.87 -4.02 25.71
N TYR A 443 8.94 -3.10 25.55
CA TYR A 443 9.08 -1.96 24.67
C TYR A 443 8.52 -0.70 25.33
N THR A 444 9.14 0.44 25.04
CA THR A 444 8.64 1.74 25.46
C THR A 444 7.77 2.30 24.34
N ASN A 445 6.51 2.60 24.65
CA ASN A 445 5.63 3.32 23.73
C ASN A 445 6.23 4.70 23.41
N CYS A 446 6.91 4.84 22.26
CA CYS A 446 7.26 6.14 21.72
C CYS A 446 5.98 6.78 21.18
N ALA A 447 5.26 7.48 22.05
CA ALA A 447 3.95 8.04 21.79
C ALA A 447 3.93 9.23 20.79
N SER A 448 4.98 9.45 19.99
CA SER A 448 4.91 10.41 18.89
C SER A 448 5.75 9.99 17.70
N MET A 449 5.15 10.13 16.51
CA MET A 449 5.85 10.01 15.24
C MET A 449 6.92 11.11 15.08
N SER A 450 6.79 12.22 15.82
CA SER A 450 7.81 13.29 15.86
C SER A 450 9.11 12.83 16.51
N ALA A 451 9.07 12.01 17.56
CA ALA A 451 10.26 11.51 18.23
C ALA A 451 11.06 10.55 17.32
N PHE A 452 10.38 9.80 16.46
CA PHE A 452 11.03 8.90 15.49
C PHE A 452 11.59 9.65 14.27
N VAL A 453 10.88 10.65 13.75
CA VAL A 453 11.40 11.53 12.68
C VAL A 453 12.61 12.32 13.19
N ASP A 454 12.59 12.83 14.42
CA ASP A 454 13.77 13.42 15.06
C ASP A 454 14.91 12.42 15.24
N THR A 455 14.62 11.15 15.54
CA THR A 455 15.65 10.11 15.68
C THR A 455 16.25 9.72 14.31
N MET A 456 15.44 9.66 13.25
CA MET A 456 15.86 9.41 11.85
C MET A 456 16.63 10.59 11.25
N LEU A 457 16.22 11.82 11.53
CA LEU A 457 16.92 13.03 11.08
C LEU A 457 18.24 13.23 11.84
N ARG A 458 18.30 12.89 13.13
CA ARG A 458 19.56 12.86 13.89
C ARG A 458 20.53 11.77 13.42
N THR A 459 20.04 10.65 12.89
CA THR A 459 20.91 9.61 12.28
C THR A 459 21.40 9.96 10.88
N LYS A 460 20.82 10.95 10.20
CA LYS A 460 21.31 11.49 8.92
C LYS A 460 22.17 12.76 9.02
N PHE A 461 22.40 13.29 10.23
CA PHE A 461 23.31 14.42 10.48
C PHE A 461 24.52 14.00 11.32
N ILE A 462 25.41 13.20 10.74
CA ILE A 462 26.83 13.23 11.11
C ILE A 462 27.60 13.58 9.83
N ARG A 463 27.67 14.88 9.53
CA ARG A 463 28.66 15.41 8.57
C ARG A 463 29.99 15.58 9.30
N GLN A 464 31.03 15.02 8.70
CA GLN A 464 32.45 15.40 8.77
C GLN A 464 32.99 15.83 10.14
N SER A 465 33.62 14.87 10.82
CA SER A 465 34.76 15.16 11.70
C SER A 465 35.89 14.22 11.29
N VAL A 466 37.05 14.81 10.98
CA VAL A 466 38.29 14.17 10.55
C VAL A 466 38.75 13.13 11.58
N VAL A 467 39.04 11.91 11.14
CA VAL A 467 39.78 10.91 11.93
C VAL A 467 41.12 10.69 11.25
N ASP A 468 42.18 11.27 11.81
CA ASP A 468 43.55 10.91 11.46
C ASP A 468 43.91 9.61 12.19
N MET A 469 44.33 8.59 11.44
CA MET A 469 44.76 7.30 11.99
C MET A 469 46.15 6.95 11.44
N HIS A 470 47.16 6.95 12.32
CA HIS A 470 48.48 6.38 12.02
C HIS A 470 48.43 4.86 12.21
N LEU A 471 48.53 4.10 11.11
CA LEU A 471 48.77 2.66 11.12
C LEU A 471 50.28 2.41 11.15
N ALA A 472 50.80 1.99 12.30
CA ALA A 472 52.11 1.33 12.36
C ALA A 472 51.89 -0.18 12.24
N ASP A 473 52.46 -0.76 11.19
CA ASP A 473 52.64 -2.18 10.91
C ASP A 473 51.36 -3.05 10.79
N ALA A 474 50.73 -3.00 9.61
CA ALA A 474 49.82 -4.04 9.14
C ALA A 474 50.19 -4.49 7.71
N GLU A 475 50.45 -5.80 7.54
CA GLU A 475 50.64 -6.45 6.24
C GLU A 475 49.36 -6.45 5.36
N PRO A 476 49.48 -6.50 4.02
CA PRO A 476 48.50 -5.94 3.09
C PRO A 476 47.37 -6.91 2.69
N ALA A 477 46.58 -7.42 3.64
CA ALA A 477 45.47 -8.34 3.33
C ALA A 477 44.07 -7.90 3.80
N ALA A 478 43.91 -6.69 4.32
CA ALA A 478 42.58 -6.14 4.63
C ALA A 478 42.52 -4.63 4.39
N THR A 479 41.52 -4.17 3.62
CA THR A 479 41.28 -2.74 3.40
C THR A 479 40.84 -2.06 4.71
N PRO A 480 41.42 -0.90 5.09
CA PRO A 480 41.12 -0.18 6.33
C PRO A 480 39.61 0.11 6.56
N VAL A 481 38.84 0.22 5.48
CA VAL A 481 37.39 0.48 5.49
C VAL A 481 36.58 -0.67 6.12
N SER A 482 37.01 -1.92 5.93
CA SER A 482 36.30 -3.11 6.44
C SER A 482 36.41 -3.20 7.97
N ILE A 483 37.59 -2.85 8.49
CA ILE A 483 37.89 -2.79 9.93
C ILE A 483 37.12 -1.63 10.57
N LEU A 484 37.05 -0.47 9.90
CA LEU A 484 36.29 0.69 10.38
C LEU A 484 34.79 0.39 10.52
N ARG A 485 34.20 -0.34 9.56
CA ARG A 485 32.76 -0.65 9.53
C ARG A 485 32.35 -1.59 10.66
N LEU A 486 33.19 -2.57 10.98
CA LEU A 486 32.96 -3.53 12.06
C LEU A 486 33.22 -2.89 13.44
N ALA A 487 34.24 -2.03 13.56
CA ALA A 487 34.47 -1.25 14.79
C ALA A 487 33.29 -0.31 15.08
N LEU A 488 32.72 0.34 14.06
CA LEU A 488 31.53 1.20 14.18
C LEU A 488 30.25 0.47 14.58
N GLN A 489 30.12 -0.82 14.26
CA GLN A 489 28.99 -1.64 14.74
C GLN A 489 29.13 -2.00 16.23
N SER A 490 30.35 -2.18 16.72
CA SER A 490 30.63 -2.35 18.15
C SER A 490 30.43 -1.07 18.97
N LEU A 491 30.52 0.11 18.32
CA LEU A 491 30.46 1.43 18.96
C LEU A 491 29.05 1.86 19.40
N GLN A 492 27.98 1.13 19.05
CA GLN A 492 26.60 1.52 19.38
C GLN A 492 26.13 1.11 20.81
N SER A 493 26.97 0.43 21.61
CA SER A 493 26.57 -0.12 22.91
C SER A 493 27.45 0.23 24.12
N ALA A 494 28.54 0.99 23.97
CA ALA A 494 29.46 1.29 25.07
C ALA A 494 29.23 2.69 25.70
N PRO A 495 29.26 2.84 27.04
CA PRO A 495 29.23 4.15 27.68
C PRO A 495 30.53 4.94 27.46
N ILE A 496 30.42 6.26 27.34
CA ILE A 496 31.54 7.17 27.07
C ILE A 496 32.56 7.13 28.23
N GLY A 497 33.83 6.83 27.94
CA GLY A 497 34.96 6.96 28.88
C GLY A 497 35.61 5.67 29.37
N THR A 498 35.31 4.51 28.78
CA THR A 498 35.95 3.22 29.13
C THR A 498 36.92 2.76 28.04
N ASP A 499 38.21 2.59 28.37
CA ASP A 499 39.16 1.90 27.49
C ASP A 499 38.73 0.43 27.36
N GLU A 500 38.41 -0.01 26.15
CA GLU A 500 37.90 -1.37 25.90
C GLU A 500 38.78 -2.08 24.86
N ARG A 501 39.30 -3.26 25.23
CA ARG A 501 40.01 -4.17 24.34
C ARG A 501 39.01 -5.16 23.76
N THR A 502 38.76 -5.06 22.46
CA THR A 502 37.88 -5.99 21.73
C THR A 502 38.69 -6.87 20.78
N TYR A 503 38.09 -7.95 20.30
CA TYR A 503 38.71 -8.87 19.35
C TYR A 503 37.85 -9.01 18.11
N LEU A 504 38.41 -8.66 16.95
CA LEU A 504 37.75 -8.83 15.66
C LEU A 504 38.15 -10.17 15.06
N LEU A 505 37.16 -10.95 14.61
CA LEU A 505 37.39 -12.17 13.85
C LEU A 505 37.40 -11.79 12.35
N MET A 506 38.54 -11.92 11.71
CA MET A 506 38.67 -11.66 10.27
C MET A 506 38.07 -12.83 9.47
N ASP A 507 37.67 -12.58 8.21
CA ASP A 507 37.18 -13.64 7.29
C ASP A 507 38.20 -14.78 7.09
N THR A 508 39.47 -14.54 7.44
CA THR A 508 40.56 -15.53 7.46
C THR A 508 40.60 -16.40 8.73
N GLY A 509 39.68 -16.20 9.68
CA GLY A 509 39.60 -16.93 10.96
C GLY A 509 40.59 -16.45 12.04
N LYS A 510 41.46 -15.47 11.75
CA LYS A 510 42.38 -14.89 12.74
C LYS A 510 41.66 -13.85 13.63
N ARG A 511 41.95 -13.88 14.92
CA ARG A 511 41.51 -12.86 15.89
C ARG A 511 42.54 -11.73 16.00
N VAL A 512 42.10 -10.50 15.78
CA VAL A 512 42.94 -9.29 15.95
C VAL A 512 42.42 -8.52 17.17
N ALA A 513 43.31 -8.21 18.11
CA ALA A 513 42.97 -7.38 19.27
C ALA A 513 42.99 -5.91 18.86
N VAL A 514 41.96 -5.15 19.25
CA VAL A 514 41.83 -3.72 18.99
C VAL A 514 41.57 -3.02 20.32
N ASP A 515 42.44 -2.07 20.65
CA ASP A 515 42.32 -1.21 21.83
C ASP A 515 41.65 0.11 21.42
N LEU A 516 40.46 0.38 21.96
CA LEU A 516 39.71 1.62 21.68
C LEU A 516 39.84 2.57 22.87
N ARG A 517 40.35 3.79 22.62
CA ARG A 517 40.40 4.89 23.59
C ARG A 517 39.39 5.97 23.25
N TYR A 518 38.67 6.46 24.26
CA TYR A 518 37.68 7.53 24.11
C TYR A 518 38.25 8.86 24.64
N GLU A 519 38.58 9.79 23.75
CA GLU A 519 38.91 11.17 24.14
C GLU A 519 37.73 12.10 23.85
N LYS A 520 37.45 13.01 24.79
CA LYS A 520 36.31 13.92 24.75
C LYS A 520 36.75 15.21 24.04
N SER A 521 36.18 15.53 22.88
CA SER A 521 36.36 16.83 22.20
C SER A 521 35.23 17.79 22.54
#